data_AF-A0A5C3MD56-F1
#
_entry.id   AF-A0A5C3MD56-F1
#
_cell.length_a   1.000
_cell.length_b   1.000
_cell.length_c   1.000
_cell.angle_alpha   90.00
_cell.angle_beta   90.00
_cell.angle_gamma   90.00
#
_symmetry.space_group_name_H-M   'P 1'
#
loop_
_entity.id
_entity.type
_entity.pdbx_description
1 polymer ?
#
loop_
_entity_poly.entity_id
_entity_poly.type
_entity_poly.pdbx_seq_one_letter_code
_entity_poly.pdbx_strand_id
1 'polypeptide(L)'
;MMNGLQNEGLAHGKNYYMKGVFTSGPLPDCAQQMMDYVTELSEQLEISLTFMFEYLPTKKVLSVPSDETCHIRGDRVSCVAFAAWDADKTPKGDLKSSLAKLVDILAASEKRLPFASNTGYGNYIMEDPAYQPSSGSRVGANLLFAGNYPRLQELKRKYDPNMIFTKWCPINV
;
A
#
# COMPACT_ATOMS: atom_id res chain seq x y z
N MET A 1 1.50 22.78 -3.94
CA MET A 1 1.86 21.86 -2.83
C MET A 1 1.12 20.54 -3.06
N MET A 2 1.77 19.39 -2.84
CA MET A 2 1.16 18.06 -3.07
C MET A 2 -0.15 17.85 -2.29
N ASN A 3 -0.20 18.35 -1.05
CA ASN A 3 -1.41 18.31 -0.23
C ASN A 3 -2.60 19.05 -0.89
N GLY A 4 -2.35 20.12 -1.64
CA GLY A 4 -3.42 20.83 -2.36
C GLY A 4 -4.03 20.00 -3.49
N LEU A 5 -3.22 19.18 -4.18
CA LEU A 5 -3.69 18.30 -5.25
C LEU A 5 -4.44 17.07 -4.70
N GLN A 6 -3.99 16.52 -3.57
CA GLN A 6 -4.58 15.31 -2.99
C GLN A 6 -5.84 15.60 -2.17
N ASN A 7 -5.91 16.76 -1.49
CA ASN A 7 -7.03 17.06 -0.59
C ASN A 7 -8.37 17.24 -1.32
N GLU A 8 -8.38 17.71 -2.57
CA GLU A 8 -9.62 17.82 -3.35
C GLU A 8 -10.27 16.46 -3.61
N GLY A 9 -9.46 15.39 -3.75
CA GLY A 9 -9.94 14.00 -3.86
C GLY A 9 -10.36 13.37 -2.53
N LEU A 10 -10.10 14.05 -1.40
CA LEU A 10 -10.33 13.58 -0.03
C LEU A 10 -11.47 14.36 0.64
N ALA A 11 -12.58 14.53 -0.07
CA ALA A 11 -13.78 15.20 0.43
C ALA A 11 -14.28 14.62 1.77
N HIS A 12 -14.61 15.51 2.70
CA HIS A 12 -15.28 15.13 3.95
C HIS A 12 -16.61 14.39 3.68
N GLY A 13 -16.99 13.46 4.56
CA GLY A 13 -18.24 12.69 4.44
C GLY A 13 -18.19 11.51 3.46
N LYS A 14 -16.99 11.07 3.08
CA LYS A 14 -16.76 9.88 2.26
C LYS A 14 -15.99 8.82 3.06
N ASN A 15 -16.09 7.59 2.62
CA ASN A 15 -15.27 6.47 3.06
C ASN A 15 -14.15 6.23 2.05
N TYR A 16 -13.02 5.69 2.52
CA TYR A 16 -11.82 5.50 1.72
C TYR A 16 -11.16 4.15 1.97
N TYR A 17 -10.58 3.58 0.92
CA TYR A 17 -9.71 2.41 1.02
C TYR A 17 -8.51 2.58 0.09
N MET A 18 -7.32 2.27 0.60
CA MET A 18 -6.08 2.36 -0.15
C MET A 18 -5.37 1.01 -0.14
N LYS A 19 -4.73 0.69 -1.25
CA LYS A 19 -3.79 -0.43 -1.34
C LYS A 19 -2.59 -0.05 -2.20
N GLY A 20 -1.41 -0.11 -1.60
CA GLY A 20 -0.16 0.23 -2.26
C GLY A 20 0.52 -0.96 -2.93
N VAL A 21 1.33 -0.67 -3.94
CA VAL A 21 2.30 -1.59 -4.55
C VAL A 21 3.47 -0.77 -5.09
N PHE A 22 4.66 -1.36 -5.18
CA PHE A 22 5.78 -0.74 -5.87
C PHE A 22 5.92 -1.30 -7.29
N THR A 23 6.33 -0.46 -8.23
CA THR A 23 6.89 -0.89 -9.51
C THR A 23 8.29 -0.35 -9.66
N SER A 24 9.07 -0.92 -10.56
CA SER A 24 10.41 -0.46 -10.89
C SER A 24 10.40 0.72 -11.88
N GLY A 25 9.22 1.06 -12.42
CA GLY A 25 9.01 2.08 -13.44
C GLY A 25 7.64 1.94 -14.11
N PRO A 26 7.42 2.64 -15.25
CA PRO A 26 6.24 2.45 -16.08
C PRO A 26 6.11 1.01 -16.59
N LEU A 27 4.92 0.44 -16.51
CA LEU A 27 4.60 -0.91 -17.00
C LEU A 27 3.53 -0.83 -18.12
N PRO A 28 3.93 -0.56 -19.38
CA PRO A 28 2.97 -0.38 -20.47
C PRO A 28 2.19 -1.65 -20.80
N ASP A 29 2.81 -2.83 -20.62
CA ASP A 29 2.22 -4.13 -20.98
C ASP A 29 0.91 -4.43 -20.24
N CYS A 30 0.71 -3.89 -19.04
CA CYS A 30 -0.51 -4.08 -18.25
C CYS A 30 -1.46 -2.88 -18.29
N ALA A 31 -1.13 -1.80 -19.02
CA ALA A 31 -1.87 -0.54 -18.95
C ALA A 31 -3.33 -0.69 -19.39
N GLN A 32 -3.58 -1.41 -20.50
CA GLN A 32 -4.93 -1.65 -21.00
C GLN A 32 -5.73 -2.51 -20.02
N GLN A 33 -5.15 -3.63 -19.57
CA GLN A 33 -5.80 -4.52 -18.60
C GLN A 33 -6.16 -3.80 -17.30
N MET A 34 -5.28 -2.91 -16.83
CA MET A 34 -5.52 -2.07 -15.66
C MET A 34 -6.67 -1.10 -15.87
N MET A 35 -6.72 -0.43 -17.02
CA MET A 35 -7.79 0.52 -17.33
C MET A 35 -9.15 -0.17 -17.44
N ASP A 36 -9.20 -1.32 -18.13
CA ASP A 36 -10.41 -2.12 -18.28
C ASP A 36 -10.91 -2.58 -16.90
N TYR A 37 -10.00 -3.12 -16.08
CA TYR A 37 -10.36 -3.63 -14.75
C TYR A 37 -10.79 -2.52 -13.78
N VAL A 38 -10.15 -1.34 -13.82
CA VAL A 38 -10.57 -0.18 -13.00
C VAL A 38 -11.97 0.31 -13.41
N THR A 39 -12.25 0.35 -14.71
CA THR A 39 -13.55 0.80 -15.24
C THR A 39 -14.66 -0.18 -14.82
N GLU A 40 -14.47 -1.47 -15.11
CA GLU A 40 -15.42 -2.53 -14.73
C GLU A 40 -15.67 -2.54 -13.23
N LEU A 41 -14.60 -2.44 -12.43
CA LEU A 41 -14.72 -2.53 -10.98
C LEU A 41 -15.42 -1.31 -10.36
N SER A 42 -15.21 -0.11 -10.92
CA SER A 42 -15.88 1.12 -10.47
C SER A 42 -17.39 1.01 -10.66
N GLU A 43 -17.83 0.51 -11.81
CA GLU A 43 -19.25 0.27 -12.12
C GLU A 43 -19.84 -0.84 -11.24
N GLN A 44 -19.14 -1.97 -11.14
CA GLN A 44 -19.61 -3.13 -10.38
C GLN A 44 -19.80 -2.81 -8.89
N LEU A 45 -18.83 -2.10 -8.29
CA LEU A 45 -18.87 -1.80 -6.85
C LEU A 45 -19.64 -0.53 -6.51
N GLU A 46 -20.04 0.27 -7.52
CA GLU A 46 -20.63 1.61 -7.37
C GLU A 46 -19.75 2.55 -6.53
N ILE A 47 -18.47 2.60 -6.86
CA ILE A 47 -17.46 3.43 -6.17
C ILE A 47 -16.69 4.30 -7.16
N SER A 48 -16.00 5.33 -6.64
CA SER A 48 -14.93 5.98 -7.38
C SER A 48 -13.63 5.23 -7.12
N LEU A 49 -13.00 4.72 -8.19
CA LEU A 49 -11.69 4.07 -8.12
C LEU A 49 -10.67 4.85 -8.95
N THR A 50 -9.55 5.19 -8.32
CA THR A 50 -8.40 5.81 -8.99
C THR A 50 -7.19 4.92 -8.77
N PHE A 51 -6.40 4.71 -9.82
CA PHE A 51 -5.09 4.08 -9.71
C PHE A 51 -4.00 5.09 -10.05
N MET A 52 -3.07 5.33 -9.12
CA MET A 52 -2.05 6.38 -9.25
C MET A 52 -0.64 5.79 -9.34
N PHE A 53 0.19 6.42 -10.16
CA PHE A 53 1.64 6.20 -10.21
C PHE A 53 2.34 7.46 -9.69
N GLU A 54 3.08 7.34 -8.59
CA GLU A 54 3.71 8.47 -7.91
C GLU A 54 5.17 8.63 -8.36
N TYR A 55 5.38 9.27 -9.51
CA TYR A 55 6.72 9.61 -9.99
C TYR A 55 7.28 10.81 -9.23
N LEU A 56 7.96 10.53 -8.13
CA LEU A 56 8.61 11.54 -7.29
C LEU A 56 10.13 11.53 -7.53
N PRO A 57 10.82 12.68 -7.42
CA PRO A 57 12.27 12.73 -7.49
C PRO A 57 12.91 12.06 -6.26
N THR A 58 13.27 10.79 -6.38
CA THR A 58 13.76 9.95 -5.26
C THR A 58 15.26 10.10 -4.98
N LYS A 59 16.03 10.77 -5.85
CA LYS A 59 17.50 10.87 -5.75
C LYS A 59 18.00 11.26 -4.35
N LYS A 60 17.35 12.25 -3.71
CA LYS A 60 17.75 12.69 -2.37
C LYS A 60 17.39 11.65 -1.30
N VAL A 61 16.20 11.04 -1.39
CA VAL A 61 15.77 9.98 -0.47
C VAL A 61 16.70 8.77 -0.54
N LEU A 62 17.13 8.40 -1.75
CA LEU A 62 18.06 7.30 -2.01
C LEU A 62 19.52 7.60 -1.64
N SER A 63 19.87 8.87 -1.38
CA SER A 63 21.21 9.23 -0.91
C SER A 63 21.47 8.91 0.57
N VAL A 64 20.41 8.57 1.33
CA VAL A 64 20.53 8.18 2.73
C VAL A 64 20.75 6.66 2.81
N PRO A 65 21.71 6.16 3.60
CA PRO A 65 21.93 4.72 3.78
C PRO A 65 20.68 3.98 4.27
N SER A 66 20.53 2.70 3.90
CA SER A 66 19.33 1.90 4.19
C SER A 66 19.10 1.60 5.68
N ASP A 67 20.15 1.65 6.49
CA ASP A 67 20.19 1.36 7.94
C ASP A 67 20.12 2.61 8.83
N GLU A 68 20.24 3.80 8.24
CA GLU A 68 20.18 5.09 8.94
C GLU A 68 18.77 5.38 9.50
N THR A 69 17.73 4.83 8.87
CA THR A 69 16.32 5.02 9.26
C THR A 69 15.55 3.71 9.14
N CYS A 70 14.36 3.61 9.73
CA CYS A 70 13.53 2.40 9.60
C CYS A 70 13.02 2.12 8.17
N HIS A 71 12.81 3.15 7.35
CA HIS A 71 12.24 3.00 6.01
C HIS A 71 13.19 2.29 5.05
N ILE A 72 12.70 1.24 4.38
CA ILE A 72 13.43 0.52 3.32
C ILE A 72 13.54 1.37 2.05
N ARG A 73 14.75 1.52 1.53
CA ARG A 73 15.05 2.31 0.32
C ARG A 73 15.26 1.40 -0.88
N GLY A 74 14.81 1.88 -2.03
CA GLY A 74 15.00 1.21 -3.33
C GLY A 74 14.55 2.12 -4.46
N ASP A 75 15.17 1.98 -5.62
CA ASP A 75 14.74 2.68 -6.83
C ASP A 75 13.45 2.06 -7.36
N ARG A 76 12.32 2.66 -6.95
CA ARG A 76 10.98 2.17 -7.22
C ARG A 76 9.96 3.30 -7.20
N VAL A 77 8.89 3.11 -7.94
CA VAL A 77 7.73 3.98 -8.04
C VAL A 77 6.66 3.45 -7.09
N SER A 78 6.13 4.33 -6.24
CA SER A 78 4.96 4.03 -5.41
C SER A 78 3.72 4.10 -6.28
N CYS A 79 2.89 3.06 -6.21
CA CYS A 79 1.61 2.99 -6.88
C CYS A 79 0.52 2.72 -5.84
N VAL A 80 -0.66 3.32 -6.03
CA VAL A 80 -1.76 3.17 -5.08
C VAL A 80 -3.09 3.05 -5.79
N ALA A 81 -3.82 1.99 -5.44
CA ALA A 81 -5.24 1.88 -5.69
C ALA A 81 -5.99 2.65 -4.61
N PHE A 82 -6.85 3.56 -5.02
CA PHE A 82 -7.57 4.48 -4.14
C PHE A 82 -9.06 4.41 -4.45
N ALA A 83 -9.83 3.85 -3.53
CA ALA A 83 -11.28 3.75 -3.61
C ALA A 83 -11.95 4.77 -2.68
N ALA A 84 -12.99 5.42 -3.18
CA ALA A 84 -13.84 6.33 -2.42
C ALA A 84 -15.32 6.06 -2.68
N TRP A 85 -16.14 6.14 -1.62
CA TRP A 85 -17.60 5.99 -1.71
C TRP A 85 -18.31 6.84 -0.66
N ASP A 86 -19.62 7.04 -0.83
CA ASP A 86 -20.42 7.83 0.11
C ASP A 86 -20.45 7.18 1.50
N ALA A 87 -20.42 7.99 2.57
CA ALA A 87 -20.37 7.49 3.94
C ALA A 87 -21.56 6.57 4.31
N ASP A 88 -22.72 6.81 3.71
CA ASP A 88 -23.97 6.09 3.91
C ASP A 88 -24.13 4.86 3.02
N LYS A 89 -23.17 4.60 2.12
CA LYS A 89 -23.19 3.46 1.20
C LYS A 89 -22.17 2.39 1.58
N THR A 90 -22.49 1.17 1.20
CA THR A 90 -21.55 0.03 1.23
C THR A 90 -21.26 -0.37 -0.21
N PRO A 91 -19.98 -0.56 -0.60
CA PRO A 91 -19.62 -1.05 -1.93
C PRO A 91 -20.35 -2.36 -2.26
N LYS A 92 -20.81 -2.52 -3.50
CA LYS A 92 -21.53 -3.72 -3.96
C LYS A 92 -20.58 -4.89 -4.25
N GLY A 93 -19.95 -5.43 -3.20
CA GLY A 93 -19.08 -6.61 -3.31
C GLY A 93 -17.87 -6.55 -2.37
N ASP A 94 -16.91 -7.44 -2.61
CA ASP A 94 -15.67 -7.50 -1.83
C ASP A 94 -14.63 -6.51 -2.37
N LEU A 95 -14.71 -5.26 -1.89
CA LEU A 95 -13.76 -4.20 -2.23
C LEU A 95 -12.30 -4.62 -1.97
N LYS A 96 -12.04 -5.30 -0.86
CA LYS A 96 -10.66 -5.60 -0.43
C LYS A 96 -10.01 -6.59 -1.37
N SER A 97 -10.71 -7.68 -1.70
CA SER A 97 -10.22 -8.69 -2.64
C SER A 97 -10.07 -8.13 -4.05
N SER A 98 -10.99 -7.26 -4.49
CA SER A 98 -10.92 -6.64 -5.81
C SER A 98 -9.73 -5.68 -5.95
N LEU A 99 -9.47 -4.85 -4.94
CA LEU A 99 -8.27 -3.98 -4.94
C LEU A 99 -6.97 -4.80 -4.78
N ALA A 100 -7.00 -5.93 -4.08
CA ALA A 100 -5.88 -6.86 -4.04
C ALA A 100 -5.56 -7.41 -5.44
N LYS A 101 -6.59 -7.83 -6.19
CA LYS A 101 -6.43 -8.31 -7.58
C LYS A 101 -5.86 -7.23 -8.51
N LEU A 102 -6.28 -5.97 -8.35
CA LEU A 102 -5.72 -4.84 -9.10
C LEU A 102 -4.21 -4.69 -8.86
N VAL A 103 -3.80 -4.77 -7.59
CA VAL A 103 -2.37 -4.77 -7.20
C VAL A 103 -1.63 -6.00 -7.74
N ASP A 104 -2.28 -7.16 -7.79
CA ASP A 104 -1.69 -8.39 -8.32
C ASP A 104 -1.42 -8.31 -9.83
N ILE A 105 -2.28 -7.65 -10.60
CA ILE A 105 -2.06 -7.42 -12.05
C ILE A 105 -0.75 -6.66 -12.29
N LEU A 106 -0.49 -5.58 -11.52
CA LEU A 106 0.78 -4.87 -11.60
C LEU A 106 1.95 -5.71 -11.11
N ALA A 107 1.80 -6.33 -9.96
CA ALA A 107 2.89 -7.08 -9.34
C ALA A 107 3.31 -8.29 -10.18
N ALA A 108 2.39 -8.90 -10.94
CA ALA A 108 2.69 -9.96 -11.91
C ALA A 108 3.37 -9.43 -13.17
N SER A 109 3.12 -8.16 -13.53
CA SER A 109 3.74 -7.49 -14.69
C SER A 109 5.12 -6.91 -14.35
N GLU A 110 5.42 -6.76 -13.05
CA GLU A 110 6.69 -6.29 -12.53
C GLU A 110 7.74 -7.42 -12.53
N LYS A 111 8.84 -7.23 -13.26
CA LYS A 111 9.89 -8.25 -13.45
C LYS A 111 11.15 -8.05 -12.60
N ARG A 112 11.36 -6.83 -12.07
CA ARG A 112 12.57 -6.44 -11.34
C ARG A 112 12.39 -6.46 -9.83
N LEU A 113 11.18 -6.22 -9.33
CA LEU A 113 10.88 -6.28 -7.90
C LEU A 113 10.30 -7.65 -7.52
N PRO A 114 10.84 -8.35 -6.51
CA PRO A 114 10.29 -9.62 -6.08
C PRO A 114 8.88 -9.45 -5.51
N PHE A 115 7.93 -10.21 -6.06
CA PHE A 115 6.51 -10.18 -5.66
C PHE A 115 6.30 -10.36 -4.15
N ALA A 116 7.06 -11.26 -3.53
CA ALA A 116 6.95 -11.62 -2.11
C ALA A 116 7.39 -10.51 -1.14
N SER A 117 8.24 -9.58 -1.59
CA SER A 117 8.71 -8.44 -0.78
C SER A 117 8.07 -7.11 -1.19
N ASN A 118 7.12 -7.15 -2.14
CA ASN A 118 6.43 -5.97 -2.63
C ASN A 118 5.18 -5.67 -1.80
N THR A 119 5.39 -4.99 -0.68
CA THR A 119 4.35 -4.62 0.28
C THR A 119 3.64 -3.30 -0.06
N GLY A 120 4.17 -2.54 -1.03
CA GLY A 120 3.80 -1.14 -1.21
C GLY A 120 4.28 -0.24 -0.06
N TYR A 121 3.88 1.03 -0.09
CA TYR A 121 4.24 1.97 0.97
C TYR A 121 3.41 1.73 2.23
N GLY A 122 4.08 1.69 3.39
CA GLY A 122 3.45 1.29 4.66
C GLY A 122 2.27 2.15 5.12
N ASN A 123 2.20 3.40 4.66
CA ASN A 123 1.11 4.31 4.99
C ASN A 123 -0.13 4.10 4.10
N TYR A 124 -0.04 3.27 3.05
CA TYR A 124 -1.18 2.89 2.20
C TYR A 124 -1.74 1.52 2.55
N ILE A 125 -1.42 1.01 3.74
CA ILE A 125 -1.98 -0.22 4.29
C ILE A 125 -3.21 0.15 5.12
N MET A 126 -4.39 -0.25 4.67
CA MET A 126 -5.64 -0.06 5.43
C MET A 126 -6.14 -1.35 6.09
N GLU A 127 -5.38 -2.43 5.96
CA GLU A 127 -5.68 -3.75 6.53
C GLU A 127 -5.02 -3.87 7.91
N ASP A 128 -5.75 -4.38 8.91
CA ASP A 128 -5.12 -4.82 10.15
C ASP A 128 -4.43 -6.16 9.89
N PRO A 129 -3.10 -6.26 9.96
CA PRO A 129 -2.41 -7.54 9.72
C PRO A 129 -2.66 -8.58 10.80
N ALA A 130 -3.24 -8.21 11.95
CA ALA A 130 -3.77 -9.17 12.93
C ALA A 130 -5.03 -9.88 12.42
N TYR A 131 -5.71 -9.30 11.42
CA TYR A 131 -6.78 -9.94 10.66
C TYR A 131 -6.14 -10.57 9.43
N GLN A 132 -5.82 -11.86 9.51
CA GLN A 132 -5.60 -12.69 8.32
C GLN A 132 -6.95 -13.25 7.86
N PRO A 133 -7.69 -12.61 6.94
CA PRO A 133 -8.54 -13.39 6.09
C PRO A 133 -7.63 -14.13 5.11
N SER A 134 -8.11 -15.28 4.67
CA SER A 134 -7.58 -16.18 3.65
C SER A 134 -7.32 -15.53 2.26
N SER A 135 -7.01 -14.24 2.19
CA SER A 135 -6.99 -13.40 0.99
C SER A 135 -5.59 -12.91 0.58
N GLY A 136 -4.50 -13.54 1.05
CA GLY A 136 -3.14 -13.22 0.58
C GLY A 136 -2.60 -11.84 1.01
N SER A 137 -2.99 -11.34 2.19
CA SER A 137 -2.46 -10.08 2.72
C SER A 137 -0.94 -10.16 2.94
N ARG A 138 -0.18 -9.32 2.21
CA ARG A 138 1.30 -9.25 2.24
C ARG A 138 1.83 -8.33 3.33
N VAL A 139 1.06 -8.16 4.40
CA VAL A 139 1.23 -7.06 5.31
C VAL A 139 1.81 -7.58 6.62
N GLY A 140 3.12 -7.35 6.81
CA GLY A 140 3.82 -7.69 8.04
C GLY A 140 4.92 -6.68 8.30
N ALA A 141 5.10 -6.29 9.56
CA ALA A 141 6.13 -5.32 9.93
C ALA A 141 7.54 -5.79 9.55
N ASN A 142 7.79 -7.10 9.62
CA ASN A 142 9.04 -7.70 9.15
C ASN A 142 9.29 -7.46 7.64
N LEU A 143 8.24 -7.49 6.80
CA LEU A 143 8.36 -7.20 5.37
C LEU A 143 8.51 -5.69 5.11
N LEU A 144 7.80 -4.86 5.89
CA LEU A 144 7.88 -3.40 5.78
C LEU A 144 9.24 -2.81 6.16
N PHE A 145 9.88 -3.38 7.19
CA PHE A 145 11.14 -2.86 7.72
C PHE A 145 12.36 -3.71 7.33
N ALA A 146 12.16 -4.92 6.79
CA ALA A 146 13.18 -5.82 6.30
C ALA A 146 14.37 -5.94 7.27
N GLY A 147 15.60 -5.66 6.81
CA GLY A 147 16.82 -5.73 7.61
C GLY A 147 16.83 -4.82 8.85
N ASN A 148 15.97 -3.80 8.91
CA ASN A 148 15.85 -2.90 10.07
C ASN A 148 14.91 -3.45 11.14
N TYR A 149 14.13 -4.48 10.85
CA TYR A 149 13.14 -5.03 11.77
C TYR A 149 13.73 -5.52 13.12
N PRO A 150 14.89 -6.22 13.18
CA PRO A 150 15.45 -6.68 14.46
C PRO A 150 15.73 -5.54 15.44
N ARG A 151 16.28 -4.42 14.95
CA ARG A 151 16.52 -3.22 15.77
C ARG A 151 15.22 -2.63 16.30
N LEU A 152 14.14 -2.67 15.51
CA LEU A 152 12.81 -2.23 15.96
C LEU A 152 12.26 -3.15 17.06
N GLN A 153 12.49 -4.47 16.98
CA GLN A 153 12.09 -5.41 18.04
C GLN A 153 12.83 -5.12 19.35
N GLU A 154 14.12 -4.78 19.30
CA GLU A 154 14.87 -4.35 20.49
C GLU A 154 14.28 -3.09 21.13
N LEU A 155 13.96 -2.09 20.32
CA LEU A 155 13.30 -0.86 20.79
C LEU A 155 11.92 -1.16 21.38
N LYS A 156 11.14 -2.04 20.74
CA LYS A 156 9.83 -2.48 21.22
C LYS A 156 9.95 -3.17 22.58
N ARG A 157 10.89 -4.10 22.77
CA ARG A 157 11.16 -4.72 24.08
C ARG A 157 11.53 -3.70 25.15
N LYS A 158 12.30 -2.66 24.78
CA LYS A 158 12.76 -1.63 25.71
C LYS A 158 11.64 -0.68 26.14
N TYR A 159 10.80 -0.24 25.21
CA TYR A 159 9.86 0.87 25.43
C TYR A 159 8.39 0.45 25.52
N ASP A 160 8.02 -0.73 25.02
CA ASP A 160 6.67 -1.30 25.16
C ASP A 160 6.73 -2.81 25.41
N PRO A 161 7.34 -3.24 26.54
CA PRO A 161 7.50 -4.66 26.87
C PRO A 161 6.17 -5.40 27.07
N ASN A 162 5.10 -4.67 27.39
CA ASN A 162 3.77 -5.24 27.65
C ASN A 162 2.86 -5.21 26.41
N MET A 163 3.37 -4.82 25.24
CA MET A 163 2.60 -4.74 23.99
C MET A 163 1.31 -3.93 24.16
N ILE A 164 1.40 -2.73 24.75
CA ILE A 164 0.27 -1.80 24.88
C ILE A 164 -0.10 -1.27 23.49
N PHE A 165 0.88 -1.03 22.62
CA PHE A 165 0.66 -0.49 21.27
C PHE A 165 0.71 -1.62 20.22
N THR A 166 -0.46 -2.11 19.77
CA THR A 166 -0.58 -3.33 18.94
C THR A 166 -1.29 -3.13 17.61
N LYS A 167 -1.61 -1.89 17.24
CA LYS A 167 -2.35 -1.59 16.02
C LYS A 167 -1.42 -1.29 14.85
N TRP A 168 -1.92 -1.58 13.65
CA TRP A 168 -1.31 -1.21 12.36
C TRP A 168 0.12 -1.72 12.18
N CYS A 169 0.26 -2.98 11.75
CA CYS A 169 1.57 -3.64 11.58
C CYS A 169 2.44 -3.59 12.85
N PRO A 170 1.97 -4.19 13.97
CA PRO A 170 2.74 -4.15 15.20
C PRO A 170 4.12 -4.79 15.03
N ILE A 171 5.13 -4.17 15.66
CA ILE A 171 6.41 -4.82 15.89
C ILE A 171 6.20 -5.87 16.98
N ASN A 172 6.34 -7.14 16.63
CA ASN A 172 6.22 -8.26 17.57
C ASN A 172 7.60 -8.58 18.16
N VAL A 173 7.66 -8.90 19.44
CA VAL A 173 8.89 -9.18 20.20
C VAL A 173 9.01 -10.62 20.64
#